data_AF-A0A454WIQ0-F1
#
_entry.id   AF-A0A454WIQ0-F1
#
_cell.length_a   1.000
_cell.length_b   1.000
_cell.length_c   1.000
_cell.angle_alpha   90.00
_cell.angle_beta   90.00
_cell.angle_gamma   90.00
#
_symmetry.space_group_name_H-M   'P 1'
#
loop_
_entity.id
_entity.type
_entity.pdbx_description
1 polymer ?
#
loop_
_entity_poly.entity_id
_entity_poly.type
_entity_poly.pdbx_seq_one_letter_code
_entity_poly.pdbx_strand_id
1 'polypeptide(L)'
;MIPRLHPRAHSPREPLAEALGRPVSPNEGLTEYTVVAHWPGLDYYTSDDEQRTWTSVEWAEHLEDPYLEHPFAASPDDDRHAILHLDVRLHPDDRELTGPEWSETAHRFARAAGIEVPGAAEHGWRWIAVQGQPGRLDLIANLIHLDGTWRTPPADILRRLADEARRIEQDLNLIPVRTGTTQWSAARTVPTASAQLAGVLAQLADEQAGPLATVRGLVEHTAYRIARQPGAAGMDTAHRLELIARRLHAIQQDLDATAAHLAQPRTAAAPAAARRTTHRSP
;
A
#
# COMPACT_ATOMS: atom_id res chain seq x y z
N MET A 1 8.35 4.34 10.78
CA MET A 1 7.47 3.14 10.68
C MET A 1 6.25 3.22 11.61
N ILE A 2 5.04 3.28 11.04
CA ILE A 2 3.76 3.33 11.78
C ILE A 2 2.96 2.06 11.44
N PRO A 3 2.91 1.05 12.33
CA PRO A 3 2.07 -0.13 12.13
C PRO A 3 0.60 0.17 12.46
N ARG A 4 -0.32 -0.42 11.69
CA ARG A 4 -1.77 -0.30 11.85
C ARG A 4 -2.44 -1.65 11.64
N LEU A 5 -3.27 -2.03 12.59
CA LEU A 5 -4.06 -3.25 12.50
C LEU A 5 -5.47 -2.92 12.02
N HIS A 6 -5.90 -3.57 10.94
CA HIS A 6 -7.25 -3.41 10.40
C HIS A 6 -8.24 -4.37 11.07
N PRO A 7 -9.55 -4.08 11.00
CA PRO A 7 -10.57 -5.06 11.32
C PRO A 7 -10.36 -6.34 10.51
N ARG A 8 -10.62 -7.50 11.12
CA ARG A 8 -10.51 -8.78 10.42
C ARG A 8 -11.54 -8.85 9.29
N ALA A 9 -11.13 -9.46 8.18
CA ALA A 9 -11.99 -9.63 7.00
C ALA A 9 -12.39 -11.09 6.79
N HIS A 10 -13.47 -11.29 6.01
CA HIS A 10 -13.92 -12.62 5.59
C HIS A 10 -13.19 -13.13 4.34
N SER A 11 -12.60 -12.24 3.55
CA SER A 11 -11.88 -12.55 2.32
C SER A 11 -10.62 -11.69 2.22
N PRO A 12 -9.51 -12.23 1.71
CA PRO A 12 -8.27 -11.49 1.50
C PRO A 12 -8.33 -10.57 0.28
N ARG A 13 -9.38 -10.66 -0.56
CA ARG A 13 -9.53 -9.81 -1.75
C ARG A 13 -9.59 -8.32 -1.43
N GLU A 14 -10.31 -7.95 -0.37
CA GLU A 14 -10.43 -6.56 0.08
C GLU A 14 -9.09 -6.02 0.61
N PRO A 15 -8.44 -6.68 1.60
CA PRO A 15 -7.08 -6.32 2.04
C PRO A 15 -6.06 -6.25 0.90
N LEU A 16 -6.12 -7.19 -0.04
CA LEU A 16 -5.18 -7.25 -1.17
C LEU A 16 -5.42 -6.11 -2.16
N ALA A 17 -6.67 -5.78 -2.45
CA ALA A 17 -7.00 -4.61 -3.27
C ALA A 17 -6.53 -3.30 -2.60
N GLU A 18 -6.69 -3.20 -1.28
CA GLU A 18 -6.19 -2.04 -0.53
C GLU A 18 -4.66 -1.94 -0.54
N ALA A 19 -3.95 -3.07 -0.40
CA ALA A 19 -2.50 -3.15 -0.46
C ALA A 19 -1.95 -2.76 -1.85
N LEU A 20 -2.62 -3.19 -2.92
CA LEU A 20 -2.25 -2.87 -4.29
C LEU A 20 -2.69 -1.46 -4.73
N GLY A 21 -3.60 -0.81 -3.98
CA GLY A 21 -4.19 0.47 -4.36
C GLY A 21 -5.13 0.39 -5.58
N ARG A 22 -5.57 -0.82 -5.94
CA ARG A 22 -6.41 -1.11 -7.11
C ARG A 22 -7.14 -2.46 -6.93
N PRO A 23 -8.21 -2.71 -7.70
CA PRO A 23 -8.90 -4.00 -7.65
C PRO A 23 -7.98 -5.18 -8.01
N VAL A 24 -8.22 -6.34 -7.39
CA VAL A 24 -7.56 -7.60 -7.78
C VAL A 24 -7.92 -7.97 -9.23
N SER A 25 -6.94 -8.46 -9.96
CA SER A 25 -7.00 -8.80 -11.38
C SER A 25 -6.46 -10.21 -11.64
N PRO A 26 -7.16 -11.03 -12.46
CA PRO A 26 -6.68 -12.34 -12.90
C PRO A 26 -5.69 -12.25 -14.07
N ASN A 27 -5.44 -11.05 -14.61
CA ASN A 27 -4.58 -10.86 -15.79
C ASN A 27 -3.19 -10.31 -15.42
N GLU A 28 -2.97 -10.00 -14.15
CA GLU A 28 -1.74 -9.39 -13.66
C GLU A 28 -1.05 -10.31 -12.66
N GLY A 29 0.12 -10.81 -13.04
CA GLY A 29 1.03 -11.51 -12.15
C GLY A 29 1.70 -10.54 -11.16
N LEU A 30 1.69 -10.89 -9.88
CA LEU A 30 2.44 -10.20 -8.84
C LEU A 30 3.86 -10.75 -8.76
N THR A 31 4.84 -9.91 -9.06
CA THR A 31 6.26 -10.27 -9.06
C THR A 31 6.86 -10.25 -7.65
N GLU A 32 8.10 -10.72 -7.52
CA GLU A 32 8.93 -10.61 -6.31
C GLU A 32 9.12 -9.17 -5.80
N TYR A 33 8.91 -8.17 -6.66
CA TYR A 33 8.94 -6.76 -6.28
C TYR A 33 7.65 -6.28 -5.63
N THR A 34 6.53 -7.00 -5.87
CA THR A 34 5.22 -6.68 -5.26
C THR A 34 4.94 -7.57 -4.07
N VAL A 35 5.20 -8.88 -4.17
CA VAL A 35 5.13 -9.81 -3.03
C VAL A 35 6.53 -10.04 -2.51
N VAL A 36 6.86 -9.34 -1.42
CA VAL A 36 8.24 -9.26 -0.89
C VAL A 36 8.56 -10.36 0.12
N ALA A 37 7.53 -10.99 0.68
CA ALA A 37 7.66 -12.19 1.51
C ALA A 37 6.34 -12.95 1.53
N HIS A 38 6.42 -14.26 1.77
CA HIS A 38 5.25 -15.12 1.89
C HIS A 38 5.56 -16.32 2.78
N TRP A 39 4.54 -17.13 3.07
CA TRP A 39 4.70 -18.37 3.84
C TRP A 39 5.68 -19.35 3.14
N PRO A 40 6.44 -20.15 3.91
CA PRO A 40 7.28 -21.22 3.37
C PRO A 40 6.41 -22.36 2.82
N GLY A 41 6.88 -23.07 1.79
CA GLY A 41 6.13 -24.20 1.19
C GLY A 41 5.30 -23.83 -0.04
N LEU A 42 5.66 -22.76 -0.75
CA LEU A 42 5.10 -22.43 -2.06
C LEU A 42 5.40 -23.52 -3.11
N ASP A 43 6.50 -24.25 -2.93
CA ASP A 43 7.01 -25.31 -3.81
C ASP A 43 6.01 -26.46 -4.06
N TYR A 44 5.04 -26.65 -3.15
CA TYR A 44 3.94 -27.62 -3.30
C TYR A 44 2.98 -27.23 -4.45
N TYR A 45 2.86 -25.94 -4.74
CA TYR A 45 1.96 -25.41 -5.76
C TYR A 45 2.68 -25.07 -7.07
N THR A 46 4.02 -24.99 -7.05
CA THR A 46 4.85 -24.63 -8.21
C THR A 46 5.63 -25.81 -8.78
N SER A 47 5.25 -27.05 -8.45
CA SER A 47 6.05 -28.27 -8.76
C SER A 47 6.34 -28.55 -10.24
N ASP A 48 5.77 -27.78 -11.19
CA ASP A 48 6.09 -27.86 -12.62
C ASP A 48 6.56 -26.51 -13.24
N ASP A 49 6.65 -25.43 -12.46
CA ASP A 49 6.91 -24.09 -12.99
C ASP A 49 7.59 -23.21 -11.92
N GLU A 50 8.91 -23.38 -11.78
CA GLU A 50 9.78 -22.69 -10.79
C GLU A 50 9.77 -21.14 -10.91
N GLN A 51 9.02 -20.57 -11.85
CA GLN A 51 8.85 -19.14 -12.08
C GLN A 51 7.39 -18.67 -12.22
N ARG A 52 6.38 -19.49 -11.83
CA ARG A 52 4.97 -19.07 -12.00
C ARG A 52 4.65 -17.84 -11.16
N THR A 53 4.58 -16.68 -11.83
CA THR A 53 4.15 -15.43 -11.23
C THR A 53 2.65 -15.48 -11.03
N TRP A 54 2.20 -15.71 -9.80
CA TRP A 54 0.78 -15.77 -9.48
C TRP A 54 0.11 -14.42 -9.61
N THR A 55 -1.11 -14.44 -10.11
CA THR A 55 -1.96 -13.28 -10.20
C THR A 55 -2.46 -12.87 -8.82
N SER A 56 -2.89 -11.62 -8.67
CA SER A 56 -3.50 -11.17 -7.41
C SER A 56 -4.74 -11.99 -7.01
N VAL A 57 -5.46 -12.56 -7.99
CA VAL A 57 -6.58 -13.47 -7.71
C VAL A 57 -6.08 -14.82 -7.19
N GLU A 58 -5.07 -15.42 -7.83
CA GLU A 58 -4.49 -16.70 -7.39
C GLU A 58 -3.88 -16.58 -5.97
N TRP A 59 -3.21 -15.47 -5.65
CA TRP A 59 -2.75 -15.20 -4.28
C TRP A 59 -3.90 -15.14 -3.27
N ALA A 60 -5.02 -14.48 -3.63
CA ALA A 60 -6.18 -14.42 -2.77
C ALA A 60 -6.84 -15.79 -2.57
N GLU A 61 -6.90 -16.61 -3.62
CA GLU A 61 -7.43 -17.97 -3.57
C GLU A 61 -6.58 -18.85 -2.64
N HIS A 62 -5.25 -18.84 -2.79
CA HIS A 62 -4.36 -19.62 -1.92
C HIS A 62 -4.34 -19.14 -0.46
N LEU A 63 -4.62 -17.87 -0.20
CA LEU A 63 -4.85 -17.36 1.15
C LEU A 63 -6.19 -17.86 1.72
N GLU A 64 -7.20 -18.13 0.88
CA GLU A 64 -8.50 -18.69 1.28
C GLU A 64 -8.49 -20.22 1.45
N ASP A 65 -7.50 -20.94 0.90
CA ASP A 65 -7.41 -22.43 0.97
C ASP A 65 -7.78 -23.00 2.36
N PRO A 66 -7.21 -22.55 3.49
CA PRO A 66 -7.54 -23.10 4.81
C PRO A 66 -9.01 -22.91 5.20
N TYR A 67 -9.62 -21.81 4.77
CA TYR A 67 -11.04 -21.53 5.02
C TYR A 67 -11.95 -22.41 4.15
N LEU A 68 -11.56 -22.70 2.91
CA LEU A 68 -12.29 -23.60 2.02
C LEU A 68 -12.26 -25.05 2.53
N GLU A 69 -11.12 -25.50 3.06
CA GLU A 69 -10.97 -26.82 3.68
C GLU A 69 -11.72 -26.94 5.00
N HIS A 70 -11.76 -25.84 5.79
CA HIS A 70 -12.39 -25.81 7.11
C HIS A 70 -13.43 -24.67 7.23
N PRO A 71 -14.57 -24.75 6.52
CA PRO A 71 -15.55 -23.66 6.42
C PRO A 71 -16.31 -23.37 7.73
N PHE A 72 -16.19 -24.27 8.71
CA PHE A 72 -16.79 -24.13 10.04
C PHE A 72 -15.77 -23.75 11.12
N ALA A 73 -14.50 -23.54 10.76
CA ALA A 73 -13.51 -23.05 11.72
C ALA A 73 -13.92 -21.64 12.17
N ALA A 74 -13.89 -21.44 13.48
CA ALA A 74 -14.20 -20.16 14.11
C ALA A 74 -13.21 -19.93 15.25
N SER A 75 -12.96 -18.66 15.55
CA SER A 75 -12.18 -18.26 16.71
C SER A 75 -12.86 -18.70 18.01
N PRO A 76 -12.13 -18.69 19.15
CA PRO A 76 -12.73 -18.95 20.47
C PRO A 76 -13.93 -18.06 20.82
N ASP A 77 -14.03 -16.88 20.19
CA ASP A 77 -15.12 -15.92 20.36
C ASP A 77 -16.24 -16.07 19.30
N ASP A 78 -16.27 -17.19 18.57
CA ASP A 78 -17.18 -17.49 17.45
C ASP A 78 -17.06 -16.53 16.24
N ASP A 79 -15.99 -15.72 16.21
CA ASP A 79 -15.67 -14.89 15.04
C ASP A 79 -15.12 -15.75 13.88
N ARG A 80 -15.66 -15.54 12.69
CA ARG A 80 -15.32 -16.22 11.42
C ARG A 80 -14.52 -15.34 10.45
N HIS A 81 -14.16 -14.13 10.84
CA HIS A 81 -13.26 -13.28 10.05
C HIS A 81 -11.83 -13.81 10.20
N ALA A 82 -11.46 -14.75 9.32
CA ALA A 82 -10.18 -15.44 9.36
C ALA A 82 -9.02 -14.60 8.84
N ILE A 83 -9.28 -13.50 8.14
CA ILE A 83 -8.22 -12.72 7.49
C ILE A 83 -7.74 -11.60 8.40
N LEU A 84 -6.47 -11.68 8.79
CA LEU A 84 -5.74 -10.61 9.47
C LEU A 84 -5.08 -9.70 8.43
N HIS A 85 -5.21 -8.40 8.60
CA HIS A 85 -4.55 -7.40 7.77
C HIS A 85 -3.85 -6.34 8.62
N LEU A 86 -2.57 -6.13 8.34
CA LEU A 86 -1.70 -5.16 8.98
C LEU A 86 -1.05 -4.29 7.88
N ASP A 87 -1.11 -2.96 8.00
CA ASP A 87 -0.27 -2.07 7.18
C ASP A 87 0.82 -1.41 8.02
N VAL A 88 1.99 -1.24 7.41
CA VAL A 88 3.12 -0.51 7.99
C VAL A 88 3.54 0.57 7.01
N ARG A 89 3.56 1.81 7.49
CA ARG A 89 3.96 2.98 6.69
C ARG A 89 5.30 3.55 7.15
N LEU A 90 6.18 3.82 6.20
CA LEU A 90 7.42 4.57 6.44
C LEU A 90 7.11 6.05 6.66
N HIS A 91 8.07 6.77 7.23
CA HIS A 91 8.04 8.23 7.24
C HIS A 91 8.23 8.74 5.79
N PRO A 92 7.57 9.82 5.35
CA PRO A 92 7.75 10.35 3.99
C PRO A 92 9.20 10.76 3.67
N ASP A 93 9.97 11.13 4.68
CA ASP A 93 11.40 11.47 4.55
C ASP A 93 12.34 10.29 4.81
N ASP A 94 11.82 9.07 5.01
CA ASP A 94 12.65 7.88 5.07
C ASP A 94 13.21 7.55 3.69
N ARG A 95 14.40 6.97 3.64
CA ARG A 95 14.94 6.39 2.41
C ARG A 95 14.05 5.25 1.91
N GLU A 96 14.09 4.99 0.61
CA GLU A 96 13.49 3.79 0.05
C GLU A 96 14.21 2.54 0.58
N LEU A 97 13.41 1.54 0.95
CA LEU A 97 13.91 0.22 1.36
C LEU A 97 14.02 -0.68 0.14
N THR A 98 15.05 -1.51 0.14
CA THR A 98 15.29 -2.55 -0.87
C THR A 98 14.33 -3.74 -0.68
N GLY A 99 14.13 -4.55 -1.73
CA GLY A 99 13.33 -5.78 -1.65
C GLY A 99 13.72 -6.70 -0.47
N PRO A 100 15.01 -7.00 -0.25
CA PRO A 100 15.44 -7.78 0.91
C PRO A 100 15.13 -7.11 2.26
N GLU A 101 15.27 -5.79 2.38
CA GLU A 101 14.92 -5.06 3.60
C GLU A 101 13.42 -5.11 3.87
N TRP A 102 12.59 -5.02 2.82
CA TRP A 102 11.15 -5.21 2.93
C TRP A 102 10.77 -6.63 3.33
N SER A 103 11.45 -7.63 2.75
CA SER A 103 11.26 -9.05 3.08
C SER A 103 11.58 -9.34 4.55
N GLU A 104 12.72 -8.89 5.04
CA GLU A 104 13.10 -9.05 6.46
C GLU A 104 12.14 -8.29 7.38
N THR A 105 11.76 -7.07 7.02
CA THR A 105 10.75 -6.29 7.74
C THR A 105 9.43 -7.05 7.85
N ALA A 106 8.97 -7.67 6.76
CA ALA A 106 7.76 -8.48 6.73
C ALA A 106 7.85 -9.69 7.67
N HIS A 107 8.92 -10.47 7.61
CA HIS A 107 9.14 -11.60 8.51
C HIS A 107 9.15 -11.19 9.99
N ARG A 108 9.81 -10.07 10.32
CA ARG A 108 9.82 -9.53 11.69
C ARG A 108 8.43 -9.14 12.17
N PHE A 109 7.62 -8.49 11.33
CA PHE A 109 6.24 -8.17 11.67
C PHE A 109 5.34 -9.41 11.74
N ALA A 110 5.50 -10.39 10.86
CA ALA A 110 4.78 -11.66 10.92
C ALA A 110 5.05 -12.39 12.24
N ARG A 111 6.31 -12.40 12.72
CA ARG A 111 6.69 -12.95 14.03
C ARG A 111 6.13 -12.14 15.20
N ALA A 112 6.17 -10.80 15.10
CA ALA A 112 5.62 -9.92 16.13
C ALA A 112 4.09 -10.07 16.27
N ALA A 113 3.39 -10.23 15.14
CA ALA A 113 1.96 -10.56 15.08
C ALA A 113 1.65 -12.00 15.51
N GLY A 114 2.66 -12.84 15.65
CA GLY A 114 2.52 -14.25 16.00
C GLY A 114 2.01 -15.13 14.87
N ILE A 115 2.01 -14.66 13.62
CA ILE A 115 1.64 -15.42 12.42
C ILE A 115 2.75 -16.43 12.09
N GLU A 116 3.98 -15.93 12.00
CA GLU A 116 5.16 -16.76 11.75
C GLU A 116 5.77 -17.20 13.08
N VAL A 117 5.98 -18.50 13.23
CA VAL A 117 6.68 -19.09 14.39
C VAL A 117 7.92 -19.81 13.87
N PRO A 118 9.15 -19.33 14.18
CA PRO A 118 10.37 -20.00 13.77
C PRO A 118 10.41 -21.44 14.27
N GLY A 119 10.69 -22.39 13.38
CA GLY A 119 10.78 -23.83 13.71
C GLY A 119 9.44 -24.56 13.84
N ALA A 120 8.30 -23.89 13.64
CA ALA A 120 7.05 -24.60 13.37
C ALA A 120 7.15 -25.28 12.00
N ALA A 121 6.62 -26.49 11.87
CA ALA A 121 6.66 -27.28 10.64
C ALA A 121 6.21 -26.46 9.42
N GLU A 122 6.82 -26.74 8.26
CA GLU A 122 6.78 -25.97 7.00
C GLU A 122 5.39 -25.71 6.40
N HIS A 123 4.30 -26.11 7.06
CA HIS A 123 2.95 -26.18 6.48
C HIS A 123 1.90 -25.34 7.24
N GLY A 124 2.36 -24.34 8.00
CA GLY A 124 1.57 -23.74 9.07
C GLY A 124 0.44 -22.78 8.66
N TRP A 125 0.80 -21.61 8.16
CA TRP A 125 -0.12 -20.47 8.09
C TRP A 125 0.09 -19.74 6.78
N ARG A 126 -0.99 -19.49 6.05
CA ARG A 126 -0.95 -18.78 4.77
C ARG A 126 -0.86 -17.28 5.03
N TRP A 127 0.23 -16.65 4.61
CA TRP A 127 0.42 -15.21 4.74
C TRP A 127 1.31 -14.64 3.64
N ILE A 128 1.01 -13.42 3.20
CA ILE A 128 1.83 -12.68 2.24
C ILE A 128 2.14 -11.30 2.77
N ALA A 129 3.25 -10.75 2.32
CA ALA A 129 3.60 -9.36 2.48
C ALA A 129 3.70 -8.69 1.12
N VAL A 130 2.96 -7.60 0.97
CA VAL A 130 2.76 -6.89 -0.30
C VAL A 130 3.33 -5.48 -0.18
N GLN A 131 4.21 -5.12 -1.12
CA GLN A 131 4.73 -3.77 -1.33
C GLN A 131 4.14 -3.22 -2.63
N GLY A 132 2.82 -2.99 -2.63
CA GLY A 132 2.09 -2.48 -3.80
C GLY A 132 2.09 -0.95 -3.91
N GLN A 133 2.41 -0.27 -2.80
CA GLN A 133 2.40 1.19 -2.68
C GLN A 133 3.75 1.69 -2.15
N PRO A 134 4.24 2.86 -2.62
CA PRO A 134 5.48 3.44 -2.12
C PRO A 134 5.45 3.67 -0.61
N GLY A 135 6.50 3.22 0.09
CA GLY A 135 6.65 3.40 1.54
C GLY A 135 5.62 2.66 2.39
N ARG A 136 4.86 1.72 1.82
CA ARG A 136 3.84 0.93 2.50
C ARG A 136 4.07 -0.56 2.31
N LEU A 137 3.99 -1.29 3.42
CA LEU A 137 4.00 -2.74 3.46
C LEU A 137 2.67 -3.23 4.05
N ASP A 138 2.00 -4.14 3.37
CA ASP A 138 0.79 -4.78 3.86
C ASP A 138 1.04 -6.27 4.11
N LEU A 139 0.78 -6.72 5.34
CA LEU A 139 0.83 -8.11 5.73
C LEU A 139 -0.60 -8.65 5.82
N ILE A 140 -0.90 -9.68 5.03
CA ILE A 140 -2.22 -10.31 4.94
C ILE A 140 -2.05 -11.79 5.30
N ALA A 141 -2.80 -12.28 6.27
CA ALA A 141 -2.68 -13.66 6.74
C ALA A 141 -4.03 -14.31 7.01
N ASN A 142 -4.12 -15.62 6.77
CA ASN A 142 -5.21 -16.44 7.24
C ASN A 142 -4.89 -16.97 8.66
N LEU A 143 -5.82 -16.75 9.58
CA LEU A 143 -5.78 -17.20 10.97
C LEU A 143 -6.30 -18.63 11.14
N ILE A 144 -6.60 -19.34 10.06
CA ILE A 144 -6.91 -20.77 10.04
C ILE A 144 -5.70 -21.52 9.45
N HIS A 145 -5.27 -22.56 10.14
CA HIS A 145 -4.25 -23.49 9.67
C HIS A 145 -4.87 -24.53 8.73
N LEU A 146 -4.07 -25.17 7.88
CA LEU A 146 -4.55 -26.26 7.02
C LEU A 146 -5.14 -27.47 7.78
N ASP A 147 -4.90 -27.57 9.09
CA ASP A 147 -5.46 -28.62 9.95
C ASP A 147 -6.79 -28.19 10.61
N GLY A 148 -7.28 -26.99 10.29
CA GLY A 148 -8.49 -26.39 10.84
C GLY A 148 -8.29 -25.69 12.18
N THR A 149 -7.07 -25.66 12.73
CA THR A 149 -6.81 -24.94 13.98
C THR A 149 -6.86 -23.43 13.77
N TRP A 150 -7.50 -22.73 14.72
CA TRP A 150 -7.59 -21.28 14.71
C TRP A 150 -6.46 -20.64 15.52
N ARG A 151 -5.73 -19.69 14.91
CA ARG A 151 -4.74 -18.88 15.62
C ARG A 151 -5.37 -17.62 16.17
N THR A 152 -5.24 -17.47 17.47
CA THR A 152 -5.61 -16.22 18.15
C THR A 152 -4.40 -15.30 18.14
N PRO A 153 -4.46 -14.11 17.52
CA PRO A 153 -3.40 -13.12 17.62
C PRO A 153 -3.11 -12.77 19.09
N PRO A 154 -1.87 -12.42 19.46
CA PRO A 154 -1.56 -12.01 20.82
C PRO A 154 -2.42 -10.82 21.26
N ALA A 155 -2.93 -10.83 22.49
CA ALA A 155 -3.77 -9.74 23.02
C ALA A 155 -3.04 -8.38 23.02
N ASP A 156 -1.71 -8.40 23.07
CA ASP A 156 -0.83 -7.24 23.03
C ASP A 156 -0.21 -7.00 21.65
N ILE A 157 -0.81 -7.51 20.57
CA ILE A 157 -0.30 -7.42 19.19
C ILE A 157 0.12 -5.99 18.82
N LEU A 158 -0.70 -4.97 19.09
CA LEU A 158 -0.38 -3.58 18.77
C LEU A 158 0.90 -3.09 19.45
N ARG A 159 1.13 -3.49 20.70
CA ARG A 159 2.35 -3.15 21.45
C ARG A 159 3.56 -3.87 20.85
N ARG A 160 3.42 -5.17 20.56
CA ARG A 160 4.49 -5.97 19.92
C ARG A 160 4.88 -5.39 18.56
N LEU A 161 3.91 -5.00 17.75
CA LEU A 161 4.14 -4.35 16.46
C LEU A 161 4.84 -2.99 16.62
N ALA A 162 4.42 -2.17 17.58
CA ALA A 162 5.06 -0.88 17.85
C ALA A 162 6.52 -1.05 18.32
N ASP A 163 6.76 -1.98 19.23
CA ASP A 163 8.10 -2.31 19.74
C ASP A 163 9.01 -2.81 18.61
N GLU A 164 8.49 -3.69 17.74
CA GLU A 164 9.24 -4.19 16.59
C GLU A 164 9.52 -3.11 15.56
N ALA A 165 8.56 -2.21 15.30
CA ALA A 165 8.77 -1.05 14.45
C ALA A 165 9.90 -0.15 14.97
N ARG A 166 10.01 0.06 16.29
CA ARG A 166 11.12 0.83 16.88
C ARG A 166 12.47 0.16 16.64
N ARG A 167 12.55 -1.17 16.74
CA ARG A 167 13.79 -1.93 16.51
C ARG A 167 14.21 -1.88 15.04
N ILE A 168 13.27 -2.09 14.12
CA ILE A 168 13.55 -2.03 12.67
C ILE A 168 14.07 -0.65 12.28
N GLU A 169 13.47 0.42 12.80
CA GLU A 169 13.96 1.78 12.53
C GLU A 169 15.38 2.00 13.05
N GLN A 170 15.72 1.46 14.21
CA GLN A 170 17.09 1.54 14.74
C GLN A 170 18.06 0.74 13.86
N ASP A 171 17.70 -0.48 13.48
CA ASP A 171 18.54 -1.37 12.69
C ASP A 171 18.77 -0.82 11.26
N LEU A 172 17.75 -0.22 10.66
CA LEU A 172 17.78 0.30 9.29
C LEU A 172 18.12 1.80 9.18
N ASN A 173 18.40 2.46 10.33
CA ASN A 173 18.63 3.91 10.45
C ASN A 173 17.51 4.77 9.85
N LEU A 174 16.25 4.42 10.15
CA LEU A 174 15.06 5.15 9.73
C LEU A 174 14.66 6.21 10.77
N ILE A 175 13.83 7.16 10.36
CA ILE A 175 13.32 8.23 11.22
C ILE A 175 12.35 7.62 12.25
N PRO A 176 12.69 7.69 13.55
CA PRO A 176 11.81 7.14 14.57
C PRO A 176 10.61 8.06 14.77
N VAL A 177 9.42 7.48 14.70
CA VAL A 177 8.19 8.08 15.21
C VAL A 177 8.36 8.35 16.71
N ARG A 178 8.35 9.62 17.11
CA ARG A 178 8.43 10.02 18.52
C ARG A 178 7.15 9.60 19.23
N THR A 179 7.21 8.55 20.03
CA THR A 179 6.15 8.13 20.95
C THR A 179 6.13 9.02 22.19
N GLY A 180 5.82 10.31 22.02
CA GLY A 180 5.23 11.08 23.11
C GLY A 180 3.78 10.62 23.24
N THR A 181 3.30 10.38 24.46
CA THR A 181 1.89 10.08 24.80
C THR A 181 0.96 11.15 24.25
N THR A 182 0.69 11.05 22.97
CA THR A 182 -0.48 11.58 22.31
C THR A 182 -1.04 10.32 21.69
N GLN A 183 -2.13 9.82 22.26
CA GLN A 183 -3.11 9.16 21.44
C GLN A 183 -3.34 10.12 20.28
N TRP A 184 -2.67 9.87 19.14
CA TRP A 184 -3.26 10.23 17.88
C TRP A 184 -4.47 9.32 17.83
N SER A 185 -5.57 9.79 18.43
CA SER A 185 -6.88 9.48 17.92
C SER A 185 -6.69 9.66 16.43
N ALA A 186 -6.66 8.54 15.70
CA ALA A 186 -7.08 8.56 14.33
C ALA A 186 -8.50 9.11 14.41
N ALA A 187 -8.60 10.44 14.43
CA ALA A 187 -9.70 11.13 13.85
C ALA A 187 -9.74 10.50 12.48
N ARG A 188 -10.68 9.57 12.32
CA ARG A 188 -11.21 9.17 11.05
C ARG A 188 -11.71 10.49 10.47
N THR A 189 -10.79 11.25 9.89
CA THR A 189 -11.10 12.39 9.06
C THR A 189 -11.77 11.73 7.89
N VAL A 190 -13.09 11.65 7.99
CA VAL A 190 -13.96 11.39 6.85
C VAL A 190 -13.36 12.22 5.73
N PRO A 191 -12.84 11.59 4.66
CA PRO A 191 -12.10 12.32 3.66
C PRO A 191 -13.04 13.43 3.20
N THR A 192 -12.61 14.68 3.37
CA THR A 192 -13.40 15.81 2.93
C THR A 192 -13.65 15.62 1.44
N ALA A 193 -14.78 16.09 0.91
CA ALA A 193 -15.04 16.01 -0.53
C ALA A 193 -13.86 16.60 -1.34
N SER A 194 -13.17 17.60 -0.78
CA SER A 194 -11.93 18.17 -1.33
C SER A 194 -10.75 17.19 -1.34
N ALA A 195 -10.55 16.37 -0.30
CA ALA A 195 -9.51 15.35 -0.27
C ALA A 195 -9.79 14.19 -1.24
N GLN A 196 -11.06 13.82 -1.43
CA GLN A 196 -11.44 12.82 -2.44
C GLN A 196 -11.19 13.35 -3.86
N LEU A 197 -11.57 14.60 -4.13
CA LEU A 197 -11.31 15.25 -5.41
C LEU A 197 -9.81 15.43 -5.67
N ALA A 198 -9.02 15.77 -4.65
CA ALA A 198 -7.56 15.83 -4.74
C ALA A 198 -6.96 14.48 -5.13
N GLY A 199 -7.44 13.38 -4.53
CA GLY A 199 -7.00 12.03 -4.87
C GLY A 199 -7.29 11.65 -6.33
N VAL A 200 -8.48 11.98 -6.84
CA VAL A 200 -8.85 11.74 -8.25
C VAL A 200 -7.96 12.57 -9.19
N LEU A 201 -7.71 13.84 -8.87
CA LEU A 201 -6.87 14.71 -9.69
C LEU A 201 -5.40 14.24 -9.70
N ALA A 202 -4.87 13.82 -8.56
CA ALA A 202 -3.53 13.24 -8.46
C ALA A 202 -3.42 11.94 -9.28
N GLN A 203 -4.43 11.06 -9.22
CA GLN A 203 -4.46 9.83 -10.00
C GLN A 203 -4.53 10.10 -11.52
N LEU A 204 -5.27 11.12 -11.95
CA LEU A 204 -5.32 11.54 -13.35
C LEU A 204 -3.99 12.14 -13.83
N ALA A 205 -3.33 12.90 -12.94
CA ALA A 205 -2.10 13.62 -13.22
C ALA A 205 -0.84 12.76 -13.18
N ASP A 206 -0.88 11.63 -12.46
CA ASP A 206 0.26 10.74 -12.24
C ASP A 206 1.06 10.50 -13.53
N GLU A 207 2.36 10.83 -13.47
CA GLU A 207 3.23 10.86 -14.63
C GLU A 207 3.68 9.48 -15.11
N GLN A 208 3.58 8.45 -14.25
CA GLN A 208 4.13 7.11 -14.48
C GLN A 208 3.05 6.09 -14.86
N ALA A 209 1.88 6.16 -14.21
CA ALA A 209 0.78 5.22 -14.34
C ALA A 209 -0.58 5.89 -14.57
N GLY A 210 -0.63 7.23 -14.62
CA GLY A 210 -1.87 7.96 -14.85
C GLY A 210 -2.45 7.74 -16.28
N PRO A 211 -3.78 7.84 -16.44
CA PRO A 211 -4.42 7.70 -17.75
C PRO A 211 -3.96 8.78 -18.74
N LEU A 212 -3.64 9.99 -18.27
CA LEU A 212 -3.08 11.05 -19.12
C LEU A 212 -1.65 10.75 -19.57
N ALA A 213 -0.84 10.09 -18.73
CA ALA A 213 0.49 9.62 -19.12
C ALA A 213 0.39 8.56 -20.22
N THR A 214 -0.59 7.66 -20.12
CA THR A 214 -0.84 6.64 -21.16
C THR A 214 -1.24 7.28 -22.49
N VAL A 215 -2.17 8.25 -22.48
CA VAL A 215 -2.57 8.98 -23.69
C VAL A 215 -1.39 9.76 -24.27
N ARG A 216 -0.59 10.44 -23.44
CA ARG A 216 0.62 11.14 -23.86
C ARG A 216 1.61 10.19 -24.54
N GLY A 217 1.90 9.05 -23.92
CA GLY A 217 2.79 8.03 -24.48
C GLY A 217 2.32 7.50 -25.84
N LEU A 218 1.01 7.29 -26.03
CA LEU A 218 0.44 6.89 -27.33
C LEU A 218 0.60 7.99 -28.40
N VAL A 219 0.40 9.25 -28.03
CA VAL A 219 0.59 10.39 -28.94
C VAL A 219 2.06 10.55 -29.32
N GLU A 220 2.98 10.47 -28.35
CA GLU A 220 4.43 10.52 -28.56
C GLU A 220 4.92 9.38 -29.45
N HIS A 221 4.47 8.15 -29.18
CA HIS A 221 4.78 6.98 -29.98
C HIS A 221 4.28 7.14 -31.43
N THR A 222 3.08 7.71 -31.61
CA THR A 222 2.52 7.96 -32.95
C THR A 222 3.29 9.05 -33.68
N ALA A 223 3.65 10.15 -33.00
CA ALA A 223 4.50 11.20 -33.56
C ALA A 223 5.84 10.63 -34.06
N TYR A 224 6.47 9.81 -33.22
CA TYR A 224 7.75 9.19 -33.52
C TYR A 224 7.69 8.23 -34.72
N ARG A 225 6.63 7.43 -34.84
CA ARG A 225 6.45 6.54 -35.99
C ARG A 225 6.24 7.32 -37.29
N ILE A 226 5.48 8.40 -37.26
CA ILE A 226 5.21 9.23 -38.44
C ILE A 226 6.48 9.99 -38.87
N ALA A 227 7.26 10.51 -37.92
CA ALA A 227 8.53 11.18 -38.21
C ALA A 227 9.56 10.26 -38.90
N ARG A 228 9.44 8.94 -38.74
CA ARG A 228 10.29 7.93 -39.38
C ARG A 228 9.83 7.47 -40.75
N GLN A 229 8.64 7.90 -41.20
CA GLN A 229 8.16 7.59 -42.54
C GLN A 229 8.66 8.64 -43.55
N PRO A 230 9.15 8.22 -44.73
CA PRO A 230 9.66 9.16 -45.72
C PRO A 230 8.52 9.95 -46.38
N GLY A 231 8.45 11.26 -46.09
CA GLY A 231 7.54 12.20 -46.76
C GLY A 231 7.38 13.54 -46.02
N ALA A 232 7.32 14.66 -46.75
CA ALA A 232 7.23 16.01 -46.17
C ALA A 232 5.94 16.24 -45.35
N ALA A 233 4.82 15.62 -45.72
CA ALA A 233 3.55 15.70 -44.98
C ALA A 233 3.58 14.96 -43.63
N GLY A 234 4.52 14.02 -43.44
CA GLY A 234 4.71 13.31 -42.19
C GLY A 234 5.34 14.18 -41.11
N MET A 235 6.27 15.07 -41.47
CA MET A 235 6.95 15.94 -40.51
C MET A 235 6.00 16.95 -39.85
N ASP A 236 5.13 17.61 -40.62
CA ASP A 236 4.14 18.55 -40.08
C ASP A 236 3.13 17.86 -39.14
N THR A 237 2.74 16.63 -39.48
CA THR A 237 1.81 15.83 -38.67
C THR A 237 2.47 15.35 -37.38
N ALA A 238 3.72 14.89 -37.45
CA ALA A 238 4.51 14.50 -36.28
C ALA A 238 4.71 15.69 -35.33
N HIS A 239 5.05 16.87 -35.87
CA HIS A 239 5.24 18.07 -35.06
C HIS A 239 3.95 18.52 -34.36
N ARG A 240 2.78 18.40 -35.01
CA ARG A 240 1.48 18.66 -34.37
C ARG A 240 1.20 17.68 -33.22
N LEU A 241 1.54 16.41 -33.37
CA LEU A 241 1.37 15.40 -32.31
C LEU A 241 2.31 15.65 -31.13
N GLU A 242 3.55 16.06 -31.38
CA GLU A 242 4.48 16.48 -30.31
C GLU A 242 3.95 17.68 -29.51
N LEU A 243 3.35 18.66 -30.18
CA LEU A 243 2.70 19.79 -29.51
C LEU A 243 1.51 19.35 -28.65
N ILE A 244 0.74 18.36 -29.09
CA ILE A 244 -0.36 17.76 -28.31
C ILE A 244 0.19 17.04 -27.08
N ALA A 245 1.25 16.23 -27.23
CA ALA A 245 1.90 15.55 -26.11
C ALA A 245 2.41 16.53 -25.05
N ARG A 246 3.04 17.64 -25.47
CA ARG A 246 3.49 18.69 -24.54
C ARG A 246 2.33 19.37 -23.81
N ARG A 247 1.21 19.59 -24.49
CA ARG A 247 0.00 20.14 -23.85
C ARG A 247 -0.61 19.18 -22.84
N LEU A 248 -0.64 17.88 -23.15
CA LEU A 248 -1.07 16.85 -22.21
C LEU A 248 -0.19 16.83 -20.97
N HIS A 249 1.14 16.94 -21.13
CA HIS A 249 2.06 17.03 -20.01
C HIS A 249 1.83 18.29 -19.14
N ALA A 250 1.61 19.46 -19.76
CA ALA A 250 1.28 20.67 -19.02
C ALA A 250 -0.05 20.54 -18.25
N ILE A 251 -1.06 19.89 -18.85
CA ILE A 251 -2.33 19.59 -18.18
C ILE A 251 -2.12 18.66 -16.98
N GLN A 252 -1.24 17.65 -17.10
CA GLN A 252 -0.89 16.78 -15.96
C GLN A 252 -0.29 17.61 -14.81
N GLN A 253 0.66 18.51 -15.10
CA GLN A 253 1.27 19.38 -14.09
C GLN A 253 0.26 20.32 -13.43
N ASP A 254 -0.66 20.90 -14.20
CA ASP A 254 -1.72 21.77 -13.66
C ASP A 254 -2.69 21.00 -12.75
N LEU A 255 -3.03 19.75 -13.12
CA LEU A 255 -3.90 18.89 -12.32
C LEU A 255 -3.22 18.45 -11.02
N ASP A 256 -1.93 18.12 -11.06
CA ASP A 256 -1.13 17.77 -9.88
C ASP A 256 -1.01 18.96 -8.92
N ALA A 257 -0.71 20.15 -9.45
CA ALA A 257 -0.69 21.39 -8.68
C ALA A 257 -2.07 21.70 -8.06
N THR A 258 -3.16 21.45 -8.78
CA THR A 258 -4.53 21.63 -8.27
C THR A 258 -4.85 20.63 -7.17
N ALA A 259 -4.43 19.37 -7.32
CA ALA A 259 -4.57 18.33 -6.30
C ALA A 259 -3.83 18.72 -5.00
N ALA A 260 -2.59 19.20 -5.13
CA ALA A 260 -1.79 19.67 -4.00
C ALA A 260 -2.45 20.84 -3.24
N HIS A 261 -3.03 21.81 -3.95
CA HIS A 261 -3.78 22.91 -3.32
C HIS A 261 -5.06 22.44 -2.61
N LEU A 262 -5.76 21.45 -3.15
CA LEU A 262 -6.98 20.90 -2.55
C LEU A 262 -6.70 20.02 -1.32
N ALA A 263 -5.51 19.40 -1.27
CA ALA A 263 -5.07 18.57 -0.16
C ALA A 263 -4.54 19.40 1.04
N GLN A 264 -4.23 20.69 0.87
CA GLN A 264 -3.73 21.53 1.95
C GLN A 264 -4.81 21.82 3.00
N PRO A 265 -4.56 21.53 4.29
CA PRO A 265 -5.47 21.94 5.35
C PRO A 265 -5.49 23.47 5.47
N ARG A 266 -6.68 24.07 5.33
CA ARG A 266 -6.88 25.50 5.64
C ARG A 266 -6.53 25.74 7.10
N THR A 267 -5.34 26.27 7.36
CA THR A 267 -4.98 26.83 8.66
C THR A 267 -5.85 28.05 8.91
N ALA A 268 -6.88 27.89 9.75
CA ALA A 268 -7.62 29.01 10.26
C ALA A 268 -6.65 29.92 11.03
N ALA A 269 -6.44 31.13 10.54
CA ALA A 269 -5.67 32.16 11.22
C ALA A 269 -6.29 32.38 12.61
N ALA A 270 -5.53 32.10 13.66
CA ALA A 270 -5.94 32.37 15.03
C ALA A 270 -6.21 33.88 15.19
N PRO A 271 -7.33 34.29 15.81
CA PRO A 271 -7.59 35.70 16.07
C PRO A 271 -6.54 36.24 17.05
N ALA A 272 -5.95 37.38 16.71
CA ALA A 272 -4.97 38.05 17.54
C ALA A 272 -5.54 38.33 18.94
N ALA A 273 -4.90 37.77 19.97
CA ALA A 273 -5.26 38.02 21.36
C ALA A 273 -5.18 39.52 21.66
N ALA A 274 -6.30 40.10 22.10
CA ALA A 274 -6.40 41.49 22.50
C ALA A 274 -5.41 41.79 23.64
N ARG A 275 -4.45 42.68 23.37
CA ARG A 275 -3.57 43.27 24.38
C ARG A 275 -4.43 44.02 25.40
N ARG A 276 -4.57 43.47 26.61
CA ARG A 276 -5.08 44.19 27.77
C ARG A 276 -4.09 45.29 28.14
N THR A 277 -4.43 46.53 27.83
CA THR A 277 -3.77 47.71 28.36
C THR A 277 -4.22 47.91 29.81
N THR A 278 -3.35 47.62 30.76
CA THR A 278 -3.54 48.03 32.15
C THR A 278 -3.32 49.54 32.25
N HIS A 279 -4.42 50.26 32.41
CA HIS A 279 -4.46 51.69 32.71
C HIS A 279 -3.79 51.92 34.08
N ARG A 280 -2.68 52.66 34.10
CA ARG A 280 -2.11 53.24 35.33
C ARG A 280 -2.51 54.71 35.34
N SER A 281 -3.20 55.14 36.40
CA SER A 281 -3.46 56.54 36.70
C SER A 281 -3.05 56.85 38.14
N PRO A 282 -2.70 58.11 38.42
CA PRO A 282 -1.74 58.51 39.45
C PRO A 282 -2.31 58.56 40.87
#